data_AF-A0A369I919-F1
#
_entry.id   AF-A0A369I919-F1
#
_cell.length_a   1.000
_cell.length_b   1.000
_cell.length_c   1.000
_cell.angle_alpha   90.00
_cell.angle_beta   90.00
_cell.angle_gamma   90.00
#
_symmetry.space_group_name_H-M   'P 1'
#
loop_
_entity.id
_entity.type
_entity.pdbx_description
1 polymer ?
#
loop_
_entity_poly.entity_id
_entity_poly.type
_entity_poly.pdbx_seq_one_letter_code
_entity_poly.pdbx_strand_id
1 'polypeptide(L)'
;MTVKTVFIALMVSALSLTSTHAKKTSQNTYFWVIENGTETQPFSIVRIYRVDNQLVYEKQLSNVELDKKKAGTQRKLNKILRAYTSWAQQVSELTS
;
A
#
# COMPACT_ATOMS: atom_id res chain seq x y z
N MET A 1 -15.91 63.06 -23.42
CA MET A 1 -17.03 62.43 -22.69
C MET A 1 -17.77 61.59 -23.73
N THR A 2 -17.96 60.28 -23.66
CA THR A 2 -18.04 59.33 -22.54
C THR A 2 -17.84 57.93 -23.14
N VAL A 3 -16.98 57.12 -22.53
CA VAL A 3 -16.83 55.69 -22.84
C VAL A 3 -18.11 54.96 -22.40
N LYS A 4 -18.73 54.17 -23.28
CA LYS A 4 -19.79 53.22 -22.89
C LYS A 4 -19.31 51.80 -23.11
N THR A 5 -18.70 51.28 -22.06
CA THR A 5 -18.47 49.86 -21.81
C THR A 5 -19.82 49.13 -21.75
N VAL A 6 -19.96 48.00 -22.44
CA VAL A 6 -21.06 47.04 -22.19
C VAL A 6 -20.44 45.71 -21.81
N PHE A 7 -20.82 45.24 -20.62
CA PHE A 7 -20.36 44.03 -19.96
C PHE A 7 -21.13 42.79 -20.42
N ILE A 8 -20.37 41.73 -20.73
CA ILE A 8 -20.46 40.32 -20.25
C ILE A 8 -21.85 39.66 -20.13
N ALA A 9 -21.97 38.48 -20.76
CA ALA A 9 -22.59 37.31 -20.14
C ALA A 9 -21.95 36.02 -20.68
N LEU A 10 -20.94 35.51 -19.97
CA LEU A 10 -20.34 34.20 -20.21
C LEU A 10 -20.98 33.21 -19.23
N MET A 11 -22.01 32.49 -19.70
CA MET A 11 -22.68 31.44 -18.94
C MET A 11 -21.78 30.21 -18.88
N VAL A 12 -21.02 30.06 -17.79
CA VAL A 12 -20.37 28.79 -17.44
C VAL A 12 -21.38 27.97 -16.65
N SER A 13 -22.09 27.08 -17.35
CA SER A 13 -22.89 26.04 -16.71
C SER A 13 -21.94 25.04 -16.04
N ALA A 14 -21.82 25.14 -14.71
CA ALA A 14 -21.10 24.20 -13.89
C ALA A 14 -21.84 22.86 -13.87
N LEU A 15 -21.35 21.88 -14.64
CA LEU A 15 -21.67 20.48 -14.38
C LEU A 15 -20.88 20.05 -13.14
N SER A 16 -21.53 20.06 -11.98
CA SER A 16 -20.99 19.43 -10.78
C SER A 16 -21.00 17.91 -10.99
N LEU A 17 -19.90 17.35 -11.50
CA LEU A 17 -19.63 15.92 -11.39
C LEU A 17 -19.40 15.61 -9.91
N THR A 18 -20.42 15.16 -9.21
CA THR A 18 -20.24 14.51 -7.92
C THR A 18 -19.58 13.16 -8.17
N SER A 19 -18.26 13.11 -8.08
CA SER A 19 -17.52 11.85 -8.09
C SER A 19 -17.84 11.10 -6.80
N THR A 20 -18.81 10.19 -6.86
CA THR A 20 -18.99 9.17 -5.84
C THR A 20 -17.73 8.30 -5.82
N HIS A 21 -16.81 8.61 -4.91
CA HIS A 21 -15.67 7.74 -4.63
C HIS A 21 -16.22 6.44 -4.05
N ALA A 22 -16.42 5.45 -4.93
CA ALA A 22 -16.61 4.08 -4.50
C ALA A 22 -15.39 3.70 -3.64
N LYS A 23 -15.60 3.57 -2.33
CA LYS A 23 -14.60 3.07 -1.38
C LYS A 23 -14.31 1.63 -1.78
N LYS A 24 -13.32 1.44 -2.65
CA LYS A 24 -12.86 0.13 -3.10
C LYS A 24 -12.59 -0.71 -1.86
N THR A 25 -13.41 -1.75 -1.69
CA THR A 25 -13.23 -2.78 -0.68
C THR A 25 -11.80 -3.32 -0.78
N SER A 26 -11.01 -3.07 0.27
CA SER A 26 -9.66 -3.54 0.56
C SER A 26 -9.05 -4.44 -0.52
N GLN A 27 -8.49 -3.83 -1.58
CA GLN A 27 -7.47 -4.49 -2.37
C GLN A 27 -6.31 -4.80 -1.41
N ASN A 28 -5.83 -6.03 -1.38
CA ASN A 28 -4.77 -6.49 -0.47
C ASN A 28 -3.61 -5.48 -0.50
N THR A 29 -3.57 -4.55 0.47
CA THR A 29 -2.75 -3.34 0.42
C THR A 29 -1.26 -3.65 0.53
N TYR A 30 -0.93 -4.85 0.97
CA TYR A 30 0.41 -5.29 1.28
C TYR A 30 0.74 -6.65 0.65
N PHE A 31 2.01 -6.86 0.33
CA PHE A 31 2.54 -8.16 -0.10
C PHE A 31 3.92 -8.40 0.50
N TRP A 32 4.32 -9.66 0.63
CA TRP A 32 5.63 -10.04 1.13
C TRP A 32 6.58 -10.45 -0.01
N VAL A 33 7.87 -10.17 0.17
CA VAL A 33 8.97 -10.64 -0.67
C VAL A 33 9.99 -11.32 0.21
N ILE A 34 10.64 -12.36 -0.31
CA ILE A 34 11.75 -13.04 0.34
C ILE A 34 12.98 -12.91 -0.55
N GLU A 35 14.08 -12.53 0.08
CA GLU A 35 15.44 -12.64 -0.46
C GLU A 35 16.22 -13.65 0.38
N ASN A 36 16.88 -14.61 -0.26
CA ASN A 36 17.75 -15.57 0.41
C ASN A 36 19.19 -15.32 -0.02
N GLY A 37 20.13 -15.50 0.91
CA GLY A 37 21.56 -15.40 0.62
C GLY A 37 22.38 -16.42 1.41
N THR A 38 23.60 -16.67 0.94
CA THR A 38 24.48 -17.73 1.47
C THR A 38 25.95 -17.32 1.57
N GLU A 39 26.26 -16.02 1.64
CA GLU A 39 27.65 -15.52 1.53
C GLU A 39 28.61 -16.07 2.60
N THR A 40 28.14 -16.21 3.84
CA THR A 40 28.94 -16.78 4.96
C THR A 40 28.14 -17.81 5.76
N GLN A 41 26.86 -17.54 5.98
CA GLN A 41 25.85 -18.44 6.56
C GLN A 41 24.52 -18.21 5.83
N PRO A 42 23.63 -19.22 5.75
CA PRO A 42 22.33 -19.05 5.13
C PRO A 42 21.51 -18.01 5.88
N PHE A 43 20.90 -17.08 5.16
CA PHE A 43 19.98 -16.10 5.72
C PHE A 43 18.81 -15.85 4.79
N SER A 44 17.73 -15.32 5.37
CA SER A 44 16.56 -14.85 4.62
C SER A 44 16.19 -13.45 5.09
N ILE A 45 15.80 -12.60 4.17
CA ILE A 45 15.21 -11.29 4.46
C ILE A 45 13.75 -11.35 4.03
N VAL A 46 12.85 -11.12 4.98
CA VAL A 46 11.42 -10.97 4.71
C VAL A 46 11.10 -9.48 4.67
N ARG A 47 10.59 -9.02 3.53
CA ARG A 47 10.14 -7.65 3.34
C ARG A 47 8.64 -7.61 3.11
N ILE A 48 7.96 -6.61 3.66
CA ILE A 48 6.57 -6.30 3.34
C ILE A 48 6.54 -4.96 2.63
N TYR A 49 5.90 -4.96 1.48
CA TYR A 49 5.68 -3.79 0.65
C TYR A 49 4.20 -3.44 0.60
N ARG A 50 3.92 -2.16 0.37
CA ARG A 50 2.61 -1.71 -0.10
C ARG A 50 2.46 -1.95 -1.59
N VAL A 51 1.22 -1.91 -2.09
CA VAL A 51 0.90 -2.04 -3.53
C VAL A 51 1.57 -0.99 -4.42
N ASP A 52 2.01 0.13 -3.87
CA ASP A 52 2.80 1.18 -4.56
C ASP A 52 4.32 0.90 -4.52
N ASN A 53 4.73 -0.31 -4.11
CA ASN A 53 6.10 -0.77 -3.92
C ASN A 53 6.88 -0.03 -2.81
N GLN A 54 6.22 0.68 -1.91
CA GLN A 54 6.87 1.24 -0.74
C GLN A 54 7.22 0.13 0.27
N LEU A 55 8.49 0.04 0.70
CA LEU A 55 8.91 -0.85 1.78
C LEU A 55 8.39 -0.33 3.12
N VAL A 56 7.71 -1.18 3.88
CA VAL A 56 7.08 -0.79 5.16
C VAL A 56 7.44 -1.69 6.34
N TYR A 57 8.07 -2.84 6.07
CA TYR A 57 8.64 -3.72 7.09
C TYR A 57 9.76 -4.55 6.48
N GLU A 58 10.82 -4.78 7.25
CA GLU A 58 11.92 -5.67 6.90
C GLU A 58 12.38 -6.43 8.13
N LYS A 59 12.67 -7.73 7.95
CA LYS A 59 13.31 -8.54 8.96
C LYS A 59 14.26 -9.55 8.34
N GLN A 60 15.51 -9.48 8.76
CA GLN A 60 16.50 -10.53 8.48
C GLN A 60 16.42 -11.65 9.52
N LEU A 61 16.51 -12.89 9.02
CA LEU A 61 16.58 -14.13 9.76
C LEU A 61 17.94 -14.76 9.51
N SER A 62 18.81 -14.72 10.52
CA SER A 62 20.13 -15.35 10.46
C SER A 62 20.02 -16.87 10.60
N ASN A 63 20.89 -17.62 9.93
CA ASN A 63 20.94 -19.09 9.98
C ASN A 63 19.65 -19.79 9.53
N VAL A 64 18.86 -19.14 8.67
CA VAL A 64 17.61 -19.65 8.15
C VAL A 64 17.49 -19.33 6.67
N GLU A 65 17.25 -20.34 5.85
CA GLU A 65 16.81 -20.18 4.47
C GLU A 65 15.32 -20.50 4.34
N LEU A 66 14.53 -19.52 3.91
CA LEU A 66 13.09 -19.68 3.72
C LEU A 66 12.79 -20.18 2.32
N ASP A 67 12.15 -21.35 2.25
CA ASP A 67 11.60 -21.85 0.99
C ASP A 67 10.13 -21.43 0.83
N LYS A 68 9.88 -20.46 -0.06
CA LYS A 68 8.54 -19.95 -0.36
C LYS A 68 7.62 -20.95 -1.05
N LYS A 69 8.15 -22.08 -1.57
CA LYS A 69 7.33 -23.16 -2.18
C LYS A 69 6.73 -24.07 -1.11
N LYS A 70 7.31 -24.13 0.10
CA LYS A 70 6.77 -24.94 1.20
C LYS A 70 5.50 -24.30 1.77
N ALA A 71 4.42 -25.10 1.85
CA ALA A 71 3.14 -24.65 2.39
C ALA A 71 3.26 -24.11 3.83
N GLY A 72 4.11 -24.71 4.66
CA GLY A 72 4.36 -24.23 6.02
C GLY A 72 4.97 -22.81 6.05
N THR A 73 5.90 -22.53 5.14
CA THR A 73 6.51 -21.21 4.98
C THR A 73 5.48 -20.19 4.52
N GLN A 74 4.69 -20.52 3.48
CA GLN A 74 3.62 -19.64 2.99
C GLN A 74 2.59 -19.32 4.08
N ARG A 75 2.18 -20.32 4.87
CA ARG A 75 1.26 -20.11 6.01
C ARG A 75 1.84 -19.13 7.03
N LYS A 76 3.12 -19.27 7.38
CA LYS A 76 3.79 -18.34 8.31
C LYS A 76 3.86 -16.93 7.75
N LEU A 77 4.26 -16.77 6.48
CA LEU A 77 4.33 -15.46 5.82
C LEU A 77 2.96 -14.79 5.70
N ASN A 78 1.94 -15.55 5.31
CA ASN A 78 0.57 -15.03 5.23
C ASN A 78 0.03 -14.65 6.62
N LYS A 79 0.41 -15.38 7.68
CA LYS A 79 0.08 -15.00 9.06
C LYS A 79 0.73 -13.67 9.43
N ILE A 80 2.01 -13.47 9.09
CA ILE A 80 2.72 -12.22 9.33
C ILE A 80 2.07 -11.07 8.54
N LEU A 81 1.77 -11.27 7.26
CA LEU A 81 1.14 -10.27 6.40
C LEU A 81 -0.23 -9.84 6.95
N ARG A 82 -1.05 -10.79 7.42
CA ARG A 82 -2.34 -10.50 8.05
C ARG A 82 -2.18 -9.69 9.33
N ALA A 83 -1.26 -10.09 10.21
CA ALA A 83 -0.99 -9.37 11.45
C ALA A 83 -0.54 -7.93 11.18
N TYR A 84 0.35 -7.75 10.21
CA TYR A 84 0.80 -6.43 9.78
C TYR A 84 -0.35 -5.58 9.22
N THR A 85 -1.18 -6.16 8.35
CA THR A 85 -2.33 -5.47 7.76
C THR A 85 -3.31 -4.99 8.83
N SER A 86 -3.61 -5.84 9.82
CA SER A 86 -4.48 -5.49 10.95
C SER A 86 -3.90 -4.37 11.80
N TRP A 87 -2.61 -4.43 12.14
CA TRP A 87 -1.94 -3.37 12.88
C TRP A 87 -1.94 -2.04 12.11
N ALA A 88 -1.62 -2.07 10.81
CA ALA A 88 -1.58 -0.87 9.97
C ALA A 88 -2.96 -0.20 9.87
N GLN A 89 -4.03 -1.00 9.78
CA GLN A 89 -5.40 -0.49 9.78
C GLN A 89 -5.73 0.21 11.11
N GLN A 90 -5.43 -0.42 12.25
CA GLN A 90 -5.65 0.17 13.58
C GLN A 90 -4.90 1.49 13.76
N VAL A 91 -3.64 1.55 13.33
CA VAL A 91 -2.86 2.79 13.40
C VAL A 91 -3.49 3.88 12.52
N SER A 92 -3.94 3.53 11.31
CA SER A 92 -4.56 4.52 10.42
C SER A 92 -5.81 5.16 11.03
N GLU A 93 -6.66 4.37 11.69
CA GLU A 93 -7.91 4.82 12.34
C GLU A 93 -7.64 5.75 13.53
N LEU A 94 -6.49 5.61 14.20
CA LEU A 94 -6.10 6.46 15.33
C LEU A 94 -5.46 7.78 14.89
N THR A 95 -4.96 7.84 13.66
CA THR A 95 -4.22 9.01 13.13
C THR A 95 -5.04 9.86 12.15
N SER A 96 -6.25 9.43 11.80
CA SER A 96 -7.22 10.11 10.93
C SER A 96 -8.20 10.96 11.74
#